data_AF-A0A2H6ABU6-F1
#
_entry.id   AF-A0A2H6ABU6-F1
#
_cell.length_a   1.000
_cell.length_b   1.000
_cell.length_c   1.000
_cell.angle_alpha   90.00
_cell.angle_beta   90.00
_cell.angle_gamma   90.00
#
_symmetry.space_group_name_H-M   'P 1'
#
loop_
_entity.id
_entity.type
_entity.pdbx_description
1 polymer ?
#
loop_
_entity_poly.entity_id
_entity_poly.type
_entity_poly.pdbx_seq_one_letter_code
_entity_poly.pdbx_strand_id
1 'polypeptide(L)' 'MLGVSSFVFALAHHIPPFSEPYQREIFVFRVLAGAYFAMLYWLRGLGVAAGGHACYDILASVS' A
#
# COMPACT_ATOMS: atom_id res chain seq x y z
N MET A 1 -6.41 -5.29 -12.54
CA MET A 1 -5.53 -4.22 -13.06
C MET A 1 -4.48 -3.87 -12.02
N LEU A 2 -3.42 -4.67 -11.91
CA LEU A 2 -2.46 -4.64 -10.80
C LEU A 2 -1.67 -3.31 -10.75
N GLY A 3 -1.17 -2.81 -11.89
CA GLY A 3 -0.48 -1.52 -11.95
C GLY A 3 -1.38 -0.32 -11.65
N VAL A 4 -2.59 -0.29 -12.19
CA VAL A 4 -3.55 0.82 -12.00
C VAL A 4 -3.97 0.92 -10.53
N SER A 5 -4.38 -0.19 -9.90
CA SER A 5 -4.77 -0.18 -8.50
C SER A 5 -3.64 0.26 -7.57
N SER A 6 -2.41 -0.16 -7.89
CA SER A 6 -1.22 0.20 -7.10
C SER A 6 -0.86 1.67 -7.19
N PHE A 7 -0.99 2.26 -8.39
CA PHE A 7 -0.76 3.69 -8.58
C PHE A 7 -1.85 4.54 -7.91
N VAL A 8 -3.12 4.14 -8.04
CA VAL A 8 -4.25 4.81 -7.35
C VAL A 8 -4.10 4.72 -5.84
N PHE A 9 -3.67 3.57 -5.31
CA PHE A 9 -3.35 3.41 -3.89
C PHE A 9 -2.27 4.40 -3.42
N ALA A 10 -1.15 4.52 -4.15
CA ALA A 10 -0.10 5.47 -3.80
C ALA A 10 -0.57 6.93 -3.87
N LEU A 11 -1.43 7.27 -4.84
CA LEU A 11 -2.05 8.59 -4.94
C LEU A 11 -2.99 8.89 -3.77
N ALA A 12 -3.75 7.90 -3.29
CA ALA A 12 -4.71 8.09 -2.20
C ALA A 12 -4.07 8.62 -0.90
N HIS A 13 -2.79 8.31 -0.65
CA HIS A 13 -2.04 8.85 0.49
C HIS A 13 -1.73 10.36 0.43
N HIS A 14 -2.06 11.01 -0.68
CA HIS A 14 -1.90 12.45 -0.85
C HIS A 14 -3.24 13.20 -0.78
N ILE A 15 -4.31 12.50 -0.39
CA ILE A 15 -5.65 13.08 -0.24
C ILE A 15 -5.86 13.54 1.22
N PRO A 16 -6.20 14.83 1.47
CA PRO A 16 -6.51 15.34 2.80
C PRO A 16 -7.71 14.61 3.48
N PRO A 17 -7.82 14.62 4.82
CA PRO A 17 -6.99 15.36 5.78
C PRO A 17 -5.76 14.60 6.28
N PHE A 18 -5.64 13.31 5.95
CA PHE A 18 -4.56 12.44 6.42
C PHE A 18 -3.39 12.34 5.42
N SER A 19 -3.27 13.32 4.52
CA SER A 19 -2.22 13.37 3.51
C SER A 19 -0.87 13.68 4.12
N GLU A 20 0.17 13.06 3.60
CA GLU A 20 1.56 13.37 3.94
C GLU A 20 2.24 14.21 2.84
N PRO A 21 3.31 14.96 3.18
CA PRO A 21 4.14 15.61 2.17
C PRO A 21 4.67 14.60 1.15
N TYR A 22 4.62 14.94 -0.14
CA TYR A 22 5.14 14.08 -1.19
C TYR A 22 6.65 13.87 -1.02
N GLN A 23 7.05 12.60 -0.89
CA GLN A 23 8.43 12.14 -0.95
C GLN A 23 8.51 11.05 -2.02
N ARG A 24 9.46 11.18 -2.95
CA ARG A 24 9.56 10.30 -4.13
C ARG A 24 9.76 8.84 -3.71
N GLU A 25 10.61 8.62 -2.74
CA GLU A 25 11.02 7.32 -2.22
C GLU A 25 9.81 6.60 -1.60
N ILE A 26 9.04 7.31 -0.78
CA ILE A 26 7.81 6.80 -0.13
C ILE A 26 6.73 6.52 -1.17
N PHE A 27 6.58 7.40 -2.18
CA PHE A 27 5.62 7.17 -3.26
C PHE A 27 5.94 5.89 -4.04
N VAL A 28 7.19 5.71 -4.47
CA VAL A 28 7.63 4.50 -5.19
C VAL A 28 7.45 3.26 -4.30
N PHE A 29 7.80 3.35 -3.02
CA PHE A 29 7.56 2.29 -2.06
C PHE A 29 6.07 1.89 -2.01
N ARG A 30 5.16 2.86 -1.92
CA ARG A 30 3.70 2.61 -1.90
C ARG A 30 3.19 1.98 -3.19
N VAL A 31 3.72 2.37 -4.35
CA VAL A 31 3.37 1.72 -5.63
C VAL A 31 3.78 0.24 -5.62
N LEU A 32 4.99 -0.07 -5.14
CA LEU A 32 5.48 -1.46 -5.06
C LEU A 32 4.71 -2.27 -4.01
N ALA A 33 4.41 -1.69 -2.85
CA ALA A 33 3.60 -2.31 -1.80
C ALA A 33 2.17 -2.60 -2.30
N GLY A 34 1.54 -1.64 -3.00
CA GLY A 34 0.24 -1.83 -3.63
C GLY A 34 0.24 -2.98 -4.64
N ALA A 35 1.32 -3.12 -5.41
CA ALA A 35 1.46 -4.21 -6.38
C ALA A 35 1.60 -5.56 -5.67
N TYR A 36 2.40 -5.61 -4.61
CA TYR A 36 2.55 -6.79 -3.77
C TYR A 36 1.23 -7.23 -3.14
N PHE A 37 0.49 -6.32 -2.50
CA PHE A 37 -0.80 -6.65 -1.88
C PHE A 37 -1.88 -6.98 -2.89
N ALA A 38 -1.89 -6.34 -4.05
CA ALA A 38 -2.77 -6.74 -5.16
C ALA A 38 -2.43 -8.17 -5.63
N MET A 39 -1.15 -8.54 -5.74
CA MET A 39 -0.76 -9.91 -6.08
C MET A 39 -1.18 -10.91 -4.99
N LEU A 40 -0.96 -10.57 -3.71
CA LEU A 40 -1.42 -11.40 -2.59
C LEU A 40 -2.94 -11.59 -2.60
N TYR A 41 -3.69 -10.53 -2.85
CA TYR A 41 -5.15 -10.60 -2.97
C TYR A 41 -5.57 -11.57 -4.07
N TRP A 42 -4.95 -11.51 -5.25
CA TRP A 42 -5.25 -12.40 -6.36
C TRP A 42 -4.92 -13.87 -6.06
N LEU A 43 -3.79 -14.12 -5.39
CA LEU A 43 -3.29 -15.48 -5.18
C LEU A 43 -3.82 -16.15 -3.90
N ARG A 44 -4.17 -15.35 -2.89
CA ARG A 44 -4.45 -15.83 -1.52
C ARG A 44 -5.74 -15.26 -0.91
N GLY A 45 -6.39 -14.30 -1.56
CA GLY A 45 -7.65 -13.70 -1.12
C GLY A 45 -7.49 -12.52 -0.15
N LEU A 46 -8.62 -11.89 0.16
CA LEU A 46 -8.69 -10.64 0.92
C LEU A 46 -8.10 -10.75 2.34
N GLY A 47 -8.42 -11.82 3.06
CA GLY A 47 -7.98 -11.97 4.46
C GLY A 47 -6.47 -11.98 4.61
N VAL A 48 -5.77 -12.68 3.71
CA VAL A 48 -4.29 -12.74 3.71
C VAL A 48 -3.69 -11.38 3.34
N ALA A 49 -4.25 -10.70 2.33
CA ALA A 49 -3.78 -9.39 1.92
C ALA A 49 -3.97 -8.33 3.02
N ALA A 50 -5.18 -8.25 3.60
CA ALA A 50 -5.50 -7.30 4.66
C ALA A 50 -4.72 -7.57 5.96
N GLY A 51 -4.61 -8.85 6.36
CA GLY A 51 -3.81 -9.24 7.52
C GLY A 51 -2.33 -8.91 7.35
N GLY A 52 -1.75 -9.22 6.19
CA GLY A 52 -0.37 -8.87 5.87
C GLY A 52 -0.13 -7.35 5.89
N HIS A 53 -1.07 -6.56 5.38
CA HIS A 53 -1.00 -5.10 5.42
C HIS A 53 -1.03 -4.57 6.85
N ALA A 54 -1.99 -5.02 7.67
CA ALA A 54 -2.09 -4.59 9.06
C ALA A 54 -0.85 -4.98 9.87
N CYS A 55 -0.30 -6.18 9.67
CA CYS A 55 0.94 -6.59 10.32
C CYS A 55 2.12 -5.71 9.89
N TYR A 56 2.23 -5.38 8.60
CA TYR A 56 3.26 -4.47 8.11
C TYR A 56 3.14 -3.09 8.76
N ASP A 57 1.94 -2.51 8.83
CA ASP A 57 1.72 -1.19 9.42
C ASP A 57 2.12 -1.16 10.90
N ILE A 58 1.79 -2.20 11.66
CA ILE A 58 2.20 -2.33 13.07
C ILE A 58 3.73 -2.37 13.18
N LEU A 59 4.40 -3.21 12.38
CA LEU A 59 5.85 -3.33 12.39
C LEU A 59 6.53 -2.02 12.00
N ALA A 60 6.04 -1.35 10.96
CA ALA A 60 6.56 -0.07 10.50
C ALA A 60 6.34 1.04 11.54
N SER A 61 5.23 1.02 12.28
CA SER A 61 4.93 2.04 13.30
C SER A 61 5.82 1.98 14.54
N VAL A 62 6.46 0.83 14.81
CA VAL A 62 7.37 0.63 15.95
C VAL A 62 8.85 0.69 15.56
N SER A 63 9.13 1.01 14.29
CA SER A 63 10.47 1.13 13.72
C SER A 63 11.02 2.55 13.81
#